data_AF-A0A5J5V5Q8-F1
#
_entry.id   AF-A0A5J5V5Q8-F1
#
_cell.length_a   1.000
_cell.length_b   1.000
_cell.length_c   1.000
_cell.angle_alpha   90.00
_cell.angle_beta   90.00
_cell.angle_gamma   90.00
#
_symmetry.space_group_name_H-M   'P 1'
#
loop_
_entity.id
_entity.type
_entity.pdbx_description
1 polymer ?
#
loop_
_entity_poly.entity_id
_entity_poly.type
_entity_poly.pdbx_seq_one_letter_code
_entity_poly.pdbx_strand_id
1 'polypeptide(L)'
;MVRKAAYPPSFRPIRNPCINLLQIYRLVRQLRSLEIGEQCLDLLSKNRHSCNLLAIFLWSSPGSMRLLLLVITSAYRPLVSNRLSERVVRRTCNAIGLFQTLASHPHTKMSFIRASMPEYLYAFLKTRSRERNYERLRFASLVVIGSLVEVDNPEVVDYLLATEMFPCCLCCMEIGTTLSKTDTSRLVRLHSMVVGRLQIC
;
A
#
# COMPACT_ATOMS: atom_id res chain seq x y z
N MET A 1 -40.37 5.73 -31.28
CA MET A 1 -40.31 5.27 -29.88
C MET A 1 -38.86 5.07 -29.47
N VAL A 2 -38.22 6.11 -28.92
CA VAL A 2 -36.82 6.06 -28.47
C VAL A 2 -36.81 5.69 -26.98
N ARG A 3 -36.23 4.54 -26.64
CA ARG A 3 -36.04 4.09 -25.26
C ARG A 3 -35.01 5.02 -24.58
N LYS A 4 -35.46 5.80 -23.59
CA LYS A 4 -34.57 6.57 -22.70
C LYS A 4 -33.73 5.58 -21.89
N ALA A 5 -32.41 5.67 -22.01
CA ALA A 5 -31.47 4.97 -21.15
C ALA A 5 -31.67 5.44 -19.70
N ALA A 6 -31.84 4.49 -18.78
CA ALA A 6 -31.88 4.76 -17.36
C ALA A 6 -30.47 5.21 -16.90
N TYR A 7 -30.37 6.43 -16.39
CA TYR A 7 -29.15 6.92 -15.75
C TYR A 7 -28.83 6.07 -14.50
N PRO A 8 -27.57 5.69 -14.27
CA PRO A 8 -27.18 5.05 -13.01
C PRO A 8 -27.37 6.04 -11.84
N PRO A 9 -27.61 5.55 -10.61
CA PRO A 9 -27.94 6.40 -9.49
C PRO A 9 -26.78 7.36 -9.18
N SER A 10 -27.09 8.65 -9.23
CA SER A 10 -26.22 9.77 -8.92
C SER A 10 -25.46 9.55 -7.61
N PHE A 11 -24.13 9.58 -7.70
CA PHE A 11 -23.21 9.56 -6.56
C PHE A 11 -23.48 10.79 -5.68
N ARG A 12 -24.05 10.60 -4.49
CA ARG A 12 -24.17 11.68 -3.51
C ARG A 12 -22.79 11.90 -2.85
N PRO A 13 -22.23 13.12 -2.84
CA PRO A 13 -21.03 13.40 -2.07
C PRO A 13 -21.34 13.21 -0.58
N ILE A 14 -20.56 12.36 0.09
CA ILE A 14 -20.85 11.92 1.45
C ILE A 14 -20.34 12.96 2.46
N ARG A 15 -21.27 13.49 3.24
CA ARG A 15 -21.09 14.57 4.22
C ARG A 15 -21.02 14.05 5.68
N ASN A 16 -20.50 12.83 5.92
CA ASN A 16 -20.43 12.23 7.27
C ASN A 16 -19.06 11.60 7.57
N PRO A 17 -18.49 11.80 8.79
CA PRO A 17 -17.13 11.38 9.12
C PRO A 17 -16.97 9.91 9.53
N CYS A 18 -18.07 9.16 9.69
CA CYS A 18 -18.04 7.74 10.04
C CYS A 18 -18.46 6.89 8.84
N ILE A 19 -17.49 6.35 8.09
CA ILE A 19 -17.80 5.35 7.05
C ILE A 19 -18.26 4.06 7.75
N ASN A 20 -19.55 3.73 7.60
CA ASN A 20 -20.11 2.47 8.12
C ASN A 20 -19.58 1.26 7.32
N LEU A 21 -19.51 0.08 7.95
CA LEU A 21 -19.11 -1.21 7.40
C LEU A 21 -19.73 -1.50 6.01
N LEU A 22 -21.03 -1.22 5.86
CA LEU A 22 -21.76 -1.41 4.60
C LEU A 22 -21.22 -0.53 3.48
N GLN A 23 -20.78 0.68 3.80
CA GLN A 23 -20.20 1.61 2.84
C GLN A 23 -18.80 1.15 2.41
N ILE A 24 -17.99 0.63 3.33
CA ILE A 24 -16.69 0.01 2.99
C ILE A 24 -16.87 -1.17 2.06
N TYR A 25 -17.78 -2.08 2.39
CA TYR A 25 -18.08 -3.24 1.54
C TYR A 25 -18.49 -2.81 0.12
N ARG A 26 -19.34 -1.79 0.00
CA ARG A 26 -19.73 -1.22 -1.30
C ARG A 26 -18.54 -0.63 -2.05
N LEU A 27 -17.70 0.16 -1.38
CA LEU A 27 -16.50 0.76 -1.97
C LEU A 27 -15.50 -0.30 -2.45
N VAL A 28 -15.24 -1.34 -1.65
CA VAL A 28 -14.36 -2.46 -2.04
C VAL A 28 -14.91 -3.17 -3.28
N ARG A 29 -16.22 -3.40 -3.34
CA ARG A 29 -16.86 -4.01 -4.52
C ARG A 29 -16.77 -3.12 -5.77
N GLN A 30 -16.84 -1.81 -5.57
CA GLN A 30 -16.77 -0.77 -6.61
C GLN A 30 -15.35 -0.46 -7.09
N LEU A 31 -14.30 -0.87 -6.36
CA LEU A 31 -12.91 -0.77 -6.85
C LEU A 31 -12.72 -1.38 -8.25
N ARG A 32 -13.55 -2.36 -8.59
CA ARG A 32 -13.52 -3.08 -9.87
C ARG A 32 -14.17 -2.33 -11.03
N SER A 33 -14.87 -1.23 -10.75
CA SER A 33 -15.49 -0.41 -11.79
C SER A 33 -14.42 0.47 -12.46
N LEU A 34 -14.44 0.49 -13.80
CA LEU A 34 -13.57 1.35 -14.61
C LEU A 34 -13.87 2.84 -14.41
N GLU A 35 -15.11 3.20 -14.07
CA GLU A 35 -15.55 4.59 -13.97
C GLU A 35 -15.26 5.22 -12.60
N ILE A 36 -15.50 4.46 -11.52
CA ILE A 36 -15.42 4.98 -10.14
C ILE A 36 -14.26 4.38 -9.34
N GLY A 37 -13.53 3.41 -9.88
CA GLY A 37 -12.46 2.70 -9.16
C GLY A 37 -11.36 3.61 -8.63
N GLU A 38 -10.96 4.65 -9.38
CA GLU A 38 -9.94 5.62 -8.93
C GLU A 38 -10.43 6.46 -7.73
N GLN A 39 -11.71 6.83 -7.72
CA GLN A 39 -12.33 7.56 -6.61
C GLN A 39 -12.50 6.67 -5.39
N CYS A 40 -12.95 5.43 -5.57
CA CYS A 40 -13.08 4.44 -4.50
C CYS A 40 -11.72 4.14 -3.85
N LEU A 41 -10.66 4.02 -4.66
CA LEU A 41 -9.30 3.80 -4.17
C LEU A 41 -8.82 4.96 -3.30
N ASP A 42 -9.06 6.20 -3.70
CA ASP A 42 -8.70 7.39 -2.95
C ASP A 42 -9.47 7.48 -1.61
N LEU A 43 -10.78 7.23 -1.64
CA LEU A 43 -11.62 7.23 -0.45
C LEU A 43 -11.24 6.13 0.54
N LEU A 44 -11.00 4.91 0.06
CA LEU A 44 -10.57 3.80 0.92
C LEU A 44 -9.20 4.06 1.52
N SER A 45 -8.24 4.56 0.74
CA SER A 45 -6.89 4.91 1.23
C SER A 45 -6.95 5.97 2.33
N LYS A 46 -7.82 6.98 2.20
CA LYS A 46 -8.00 8.04 3.20
C LYS A 46 -8.64 7.56 4.50
N ASN A 47 -9.55 6.59 4.42
CA ASN A 47 -10.31 6.08 5.57
C ASN A 47 -9.79 4.74 6.09
N ARG A 48 -8.56 4.37 5.72
CA ARG A 48 -7.99 3.05 6.01
C ARG A 48 -7.81 2.74 7.50
N HIS A 49 -7.74 3.77 8.34
CA HIS A 49 -7.63 3.64 9.80
C HIS A 49 -9.00 3.67 10.52
N SER A 50 -10.07 4.02 9.81
CA SER A 50 -11.41 4.14 10.37
C SER A 50 -12.11 2.79 10.55
N CYS A 51 -11.55 1.69 10.01
CA CYS A 51 -12.16 0.37 10.11
C CYS A 51 -11.12 -0.75 10.11
N ASN A 52 -11.04 -1.46 11.24
CA ASN A 52 -10.14 -2.60 11.40
C ASN A 52 -10.44 -3.76 10.43
N LEU A 53 -11.70 -3.90 10.00
CA LEU A 53 -12.13 -4.99 9.10
C LEU A 53 -11.82 -4.72 7.63
N LEU A 54 -11.35 -3.52 7.26
CA LEU A 54 -11.05 -3.18 5.87
C LEU A 54 -10.03 -4.16 5.25
N ALA A 55 -9.00 -4.54 6.00
CA ALA A 55 -8.00 -5.50 5.55
C ALA A 55 -8.63 -6.84 5.15
N ILE A 56 -9.53 -7.37 5.99
CA ILE A 56 -10.21 -8.65 5.76
C ILE A 56 -11.10 -8.55 4.52
N PHE A 57 -11.86 -7.45 4.36
CA PHE A 57 -12.70 -7.29 3.17
C PHE A 57 -11.89 -7.14 1.89
N LEU A 58 -10.79 -6.40 1.92
CA LEU A 58 -9.91 -6.28 0.75
C LEU A 58 -9.32 -7.63 0.37
N TRP A 59 -8.87 -8.42 1.34
CA TRP A 59 -8.25 -9.71 1.09
C TRP A 59 -9.24 -10.77 0.58
N SER A 60 -10.43 -10.82 1.19
CA SER A 60 -11.47 -11.80 0.85
C SER A 60 -12.26 -11.45 -0.41
N SER A 61 -12.28 -10.17 -0.82
CA SER A 61 -13.06 -9.75 -1.98
C SER A 61 -12.40 -10.19 -3.30
N PRO A 62 -13.12 -10.94 -4.16
CA PRO A 62 -12.59 -11.41 -5.43
C PRO A 62 -12.20 -10.26 -6.36
N GLY A 63 -10.93 -10.24 -6.76
CA GLY A 63 -10.37 -9.29 -7.72
C GLY A 63 -9.78 -8.02 -7.10
N SER A 64 -9.95 -7.77 -5.80
CA SER A 64 -9.36 -6.61 -5.13
C SER A 64 -7.83 -6.63 -5.17
N MET A 65 -7.20 -7.75 -4.81
CA MET A 65 -5.72 -7.86 -4.88
C MET A 65 -5.20 -7.70 -6.32
N ARG A 66 -5.88 -8.31 -7.30
CA ARG A 66 -5.53 -8.16 -8.73
C ARG A 66 -5.53 -6.69 -9.16
N LEU A 67 -6.52 -5.90 -8.73
CA LEU A 67 -6.60 -4.48 -9.07
C LEU A 67 -5.53 -3.66 -8.39
N LEU A 68 -5.23 -3.92 -7.12
CA LEU A 68 -4.15 -3.23 -6.41
C LEU A 68 -2.81 -3.50 -7.09
N LEU A 69 -2.54 -4.77 -7.45
CA LEU A 69 -1.35 -5.15 -8.22
C LEU A 69 -1.31 -4.48 -9.59
N LEU A 70 -2.44 -4.41 -10.30
CA LEU A 70 -2.51 -3.70 -11.59
C LEU A 70 -2.16 -2.22 -11.44
N VAL A 71 -2.66 -1.55 -10.39
CA VAL A 71 -2.32 -0.16 -10.11
C VAL A 71 -0.83 0.00 -9.81
N ILE A 72 -0.27 -0.87 -8.96
CA ILE A 72 1.16 -0.84 -8.60
C ILE A 72 2.05 -1.07 -9.83
N THR A 73 1.81 -2.15 -10.57
CA THR A 73 2.61 -2.53 -11.74
C THR A 73 2.47 -1.53 -12.89
N SER A 74 1.35 -0.81 -13.00
CA SER A 74 1.17 0.25 -14.00
C SER A 74 2.17 1.40 -13.85
N ALA A 75 2.72 1.61 -12.64
CA ALA A 75 3.71 2.63 -12.38
C ALA A 75 5.13 2.24 -12.85
N TYR A 76 5.40 0.96 -13.13
CA TYR A 76 6.76 0.49 -13.46
C TYR A 76 7.29 1.07 -14.77
N ARG A 77 6.45 1.19 -15.81
CA ARG A 77 6.88 1.80 -17.07
C ARG A 77 7.24 3.28 -16.89
N PRO A 78 6.38 4.13 -16.29
CA PRO A 78 6.74 5.50 -15.92
C PRO A 78 8.01 5.60 -15.07
N LEU A 79 8.18 4.70 -14.11
CA LEU A 79 9.35 4.62 -13.22
C LEU A 79 10.66 4.45 -13.99
N VAL A 80 10.70 3.52 -14.95
CA VAL A 80 11.90 3.24 -15.77
C VAL A 80 12.16 4.35 -16.78
N SER A 81 11.11 4.92 -17.37
CA SER A 81 11.24 5.99 -18.38
C SER A 81 11.62 7.36 -17.81
N ASN A 82 11.83 7.46 -16.50
CA ASN A 82 11.98 8.69 -15.73
C ASN A 82 10.85 9.72 -15.92
N ARG A 83 9.60 9.25 -16.09
CA ARG A 83 8.42 10.09 -16.40
C ARG A 83 7.28 9.86 -15.40
N LEU A 84 7.59 9.93 -14.10
CA LEU A 84 6.57 9.83 -13.05
C LEU A 84 5.78 11.14 -12.91
N SER A 85 4.53 11.12 -13.35
CA SER A 85 3.58 12.21 -13.07
C SER A 85 3.01 12.11 -11.65
N GLU A 86 2.62 13.24 -11.08
CA GLU A 86 1.99 13.29 -9.76
C GLU A 86 0.69 12.46 -9.70
N ARG A 87 -0.07 12.41 -10.80
CA ARG A 87 -1.28 11.59 -10.88
C ARG A 87 -0.98 10.10 -10.71
N VAL A 88 0.05 9.59 -11.39
CA VAL A 88 0.48 8.19 -11.28
C VAL A 88 0.97 7.90 -9.87
N VAL A 89 1.79 8.78 -9.30
CA VAL A 89 2.31 8.62 -7.93
C VAL A 89 1.17 8.60 -6.92
N ARG A 90 0.26 9.57 -6.94
CA ARG A 90 -0.90 9.62 -6.04
C ARG A 90 -1.73 8.35 -6.09
N ARG A 91 -2.07 7.90 -7.31
CA ARG A 91 -2.85 6.68 -7.53
C ARG A 91 -2.14 5.44 -6.98
N THR A 92 -0.83 5.33 -7.23
CA THR A 92 0.01 4.23 -6.76
C THR A 92 0.16 4.25 -5.24
N CYS A 93 0.44 5.41 -4.64
CA CYS A 93 0.51 5.57 -3.18
C CYS A 93 -0.81 5.21 -2.50
N ASN A 94 -1.98 5.48 -3.11
CA ASN A 94 -3.25 5.04 -2.55
C ASN A 94 -3.38 3.52 -2.52
N ALA A 95 -2.93 2.82 -3.57
CA ALA A 95 -2.88 1.36 -3.57
C ALA A 95 -1.88 0.81 -2.54
N ILE A 96 -0.68 1.41 -2.45
CA ILE A 96 0.32 1.06 -1.44
C ILE A 96 -0.23 1.29 -0.02
N GLY A 97 -1.02 2.35 0.19
CA GLY A 97 -1.69 2.60 1.46
C GLY A 97 -2.66 1.50 1.87
N LEU A 98 -3.32 0.84 0.91
CA LEU A 98 -4.15 -0.33 1.19
C LEU A 98 -3.32 -1.59 1.43
N PHE A 99 -2.16 -1.73 0.78
CA PHE A 99 -1.16 -2.75 1.13
C PHE A 99 -0.68 -2.59 2.58
N GLN A 100 -0.46 -1.36 3.03
CA GLN A 100 -0.13 -1.08 4.43
C GLN A 100 -1.21 -1.61 5.38
N THR A 101 -2.49 -1.41 5.05
CA THR A 101 -3.61 -1.91 5.87
C THR A 101 -3.61 -3.42 5.99
N LEU A 102 -3.32 -4.14 4.90
CA LEU A 102 -3.20 -5.60 4.89
C LEU A 102 -2.00 -6.07 5.71
N ALA A 103 -0.86 -5.40 5.55
CA ALA A 103 0.39 -5.67 6.25
C ALA A 103 0.26 -5.45 7.76
N SER A 104 -0.47 -4.42 8.20
CA SER A 104 -0.65 -4.12 9.63
C SER A 104 -1.65 -5.05 10.35
N HIS A 105 -2.53 -5.74 9.61
CA HIS A 105 -3.65 -6.44 10.22
C HIS A 105 -3.32 -7.91 10.52
N PRO A 106 -3.58 -8.41 11.75
CA PRO A 106 -3.07 -9.71 12.23
C PRO A 106 -3.54 -10.91 11.41
N HIS A 107 -4.79 -10.90 10.93
CA HIS A 107 -5.34 -12.03 10.15
C HIS A 107 -4.93 -12.03 8.68
N THR A 108 -4.42 -10.92 8.14
CA THR A 108 -4.08 -10.80 6.71
C THR A 108 -2.59 -10.72 6.47
N LYS A 109 -1.81 -10.26 7.46
CA LYS A 109 -0.35 -10.09 7.37
C LYS A 109 0.36 -11.32 6.81
N MET A 110 0.11 -12.49 7.39
CA MET A 110 0.82 -13.71 6.94
C MET A 110 0.38 -14.17 5.56
N SER A 111 -0.90 -14.07 5.23
CA SER A 111 -1.40 -14.37 3.88
C SER A 111 -0.83 -13.41 2.83
N PHE A 112 -0.65 -12.14 3.20
CA PHE A 112 -0.03 -11.12 2.36
C PHE A 112 1.45 -11.43 2.09
N ILE A 113 2.20 -11.84 3.10
CA ILE A 113 3.61 -12.28 2.97
C ILE A 113 3.72 -13.56 2.14
N ARG A 114 2.95 -14.59 2.48
CA ARG A 114 2.98 -15.90 1.79
C ARG A 114 2.58 -15.83 0.32
N ALA A 115 1.83 -14.80 -0.05
CA ALA A 115 1.48 -14.52 -1.44
C ALA A 115 2.52 -13.63 -2.16
N SER A 116 3.68 -13.37 -1.55
CA SER A 116 4.76 -12.52 -2.09
C SER A 116 4.29 -11.12 -2.50
N MET A 117 3.23 -10.61 -1.86
CA MET A 117 2.68 -9.29 -2.19
C MET A 117 3.67 -8.13 -1.91
N PRO A 118 4.51 -8.16 -0.85
CA PRO A 118 5.51 -7.11 -0.63
C PRO A 118 6.53 -6.96 -1.78
N GLU A 119 6.86 -8.03 -2.50
CA GLU A 119 7.90 -8.01 -3.55
C GLU A 119 7.55 -7.05 -4.71
N TYR A 120 6.27 -6.80 -4.96
CA TYR A 120 5.82 -5.82 -5.95
C TYR A 120 6.21 -4.37 -5.61
N LEU A 121 6.63 -4.10 -4.38
CA LEU A 121 7.13 -2.78 -3.97
C LEU A 121 8.63 -2.61 -4.23
N TYR A 122 9.33 -3.69 -4.54
CA TYR A 122 10.78 -3.71 -4.70
C TYR A 122 11.27 -2.78 -5.82
N ALA A 123 10.52 -2.69 -6.93
CA ALA A 123 10.82 -1.77 -8.02
C ALA A 123 10.93 -0.31 -7.55
N PHE A 124 10.08 0.11 -6.59
CA PHE A 124 10.10 1.47 -6.06
C PHE A 124 11.27 1.68 -5.10
N LEU A 125 11.53 0.71 -4.21
CA LEU A 125 12.65 0.73 -3.27
C LEU A 125 14.01 0.81 -3.98
N LYS A 126 14.16 0.20 -5.16
CA LYS A 126 15.42 0.25 -5.92
C LYS A 126 15.74 1.61 -6.56
N THR A 127 14.80 2.55 -6.59
CA THR A 127 15.05 3.84 -7.24
C THR A 127 16.02 4.70 -6.45
N ARG A 128 16.92 5.41 -7.14
CA ARG A 128 17.91 6.33 -6.52
C ARG A 128 17.65 7.81 -6.79
N SER A 129 16.65 8.15 -7.59
CA SER A 129 16.31 9.55 -7.89
C SER A 129 15.87 10.29 -6.63
N ARG A 130 16.40 11.50 -6.41
CA ARG A 130 16.02 12.40 -5.32
C ARG A 130 14.83 13.29 -5.66
N GLU A 131 14.21 13.10 -6.82
CA GLU A 131 12.98 13.79 -7.17
C GLU A 131 11.84 13.41 -6.21
N ARG A 132 11.03 14.40 -5.83
CA ARG A 132 9.93 14.28 -4.86
C ARG A 132 8.98 13.13 -5.15
N ASN A 133 8.68 12.86 -6.42
CA ASN A 133 7.77 11.80 -6.84
C ASN A 133 8.31 10.40 -6.54
N TYR A 134 9.62 10.19 -6.68
CA TYR A 134 10.28 8.93 -6.36
C TYR A 134 10.43 8.75 -4.85
N GLU A 135 10.80 9.82 -4.13
CA GLU A 135 10.85 9.81 -2.67
C GLU A 135 9.50 9.42 -2.07
N ARG A 136 8.38 9.96 -2.58
CA ARG A 136 7.02 9.60 -2.13
C ARG A 136 6.71 8.11 -2.32
N LEU A 137 7.10 7.51 -3.46
CA LEU A 137 6.88 6.09 -3.71
C LEU A 137 7.75 5.20 -2.82
N ARG A 138 9.04 5.54 -2.68
CA ARG A 138 9.96 4.84 -1.77
C ARG A 138 9.44 4.89 -0.34
N PHE A 139 9.07 6.08 0.12
CA PHE A 139 8.54 6.29 1.45
C PHE A 139 7.27 5.48 1.69
N ALA A 140 6.29 5.54 0.78
CA ALA A 140 5.06 4.75 0.91
C ALA A 140 5.37 3.24 0.97
N SER A 141 6.34 2.77 0.19
CA SER A 141 6.77 1.36 0.16
C SER A 141 7.43 0.94 1.47
N LEU A 142 8.37 1.76 1.98
CA LEU A 142 9.04 1.58 3.27
C LEU A 142 8.04 1.46 4.42
N VAL A 143 6.98 2.26 4.41
CA VAL A 143 5.94 2.24 5.44
C VAL A 143 5.19 0.90 5.47
N VAL A 144 4.98 0.25 4.33
CA VAL A 144 4.40 -1.11 4.28
C VAL A 144 5.34 -2.11 4.96
N ILE A 145 6.63 -2.07 4.63
CA ILE A 145 7.63 -2.98 5.22
C ILE A 145 7.76 -2.75 6.72
N GLY A 146 7.80 -1.49 7.16
CA GLY A 146 7.79 -1.12 8.58
C GLY A 146 6.54 -1.62 9.33
N SER A 147 5.38 -1.67 8.66
CA SER A 147 4.13 -2.19 9.24
C SER A 147 4.14 -3.73 9.39
N LEU A 148 4.93 -4.44 8.56
CA LEU A 148 5.09 -5.90 8.69
C LEU A 148 5.85 -6.24 9.98
N VAL A 149 6.94 -5.52 10.26
CA VAL A 149 7.84 -5.77 11.40
C VAL A 149 7.37 -5.15 12.72
N GLU A 150 6.30 -4.36 12.73
CA GLU A 150 5.78 -3.72 13.96
C GLU A 150 5.33 -4.72 15.02
N VAL A 151 4.98 -5.93 14.61
CA VAL A 151 4.74 -7.07 15.52
C VAL A 151 5.92 -8.00 15.37
N ASP A 152 6.61 -8.28 16.48
CA ASP A 152 7.78 -9.16 16.53
C ASP A 152 7.37 -10.59 16.18
N ASN A 153 7.39 -10.90 14.89
CA ASN A 153 7.16 -12.24 14.35
C ASN A 153 8.41 -12.68 13.56
N PRO A 154 9.09 -13.77 13.98
CA PRO A 154 10.31 -14.24 13.33
C PRO A 154 10.09 -14.58 11.85
N GLU A 155 8.94 -15.13 11.46
CA GLU A 155 8.64 -15.52 10.06
C GLU A 155 8.66 -14.28 9.12
N VAL A 156 8.32 -13.10 9.65
CA VAL A 156 8.38 -11.84 8.89
C VAL A 156 9.82 -11.42 8.65
N VAL A 157 10.68 -11.56 9.67
CA VAL A 157 12.09 -11.19 9.57
C VAL A 157 12.81 -12.13 8.61
N ASP A 158 12.58 -13.44 8.73
CA ASP A 158 13.17 -14.46 7.85
C ASP A 158 12.77 -14.21 6.39
N TYR A 159 11.50 -13.87 6.14
CA TYR A 159 11.03 -13.48 4.81
C TYR A 159 11.77 -12.23 4.26
N LEU A 160 11.94 -11.17 5.06
CA LEU A 160 12.59 -9.94 4.61
C LEU A 160 14.08 -10.12 4.34
N LEU A 161 14.74 -11.02 5.06
CA LEU A 161 16.12 -11.42 4.84
C LEU A 161 16.24 -12.26 3.56
N ALA A 162 15.39 -13.27 3.39
CA ALA A 162 15.40 -14.15 2.22
C ALA A 162 15.12 -13.43 0.89
N THR A 163 14.33 -12.36 0.92
CA THR A 163 13.91 -11.59 -0.28
C THR A 163 14.81 -10.40 -0.61
N GLU A 164 15.90 -10.17 0.14
CA GLU A 164 16.77 -8.99 0.02
C GLU A 164 16.03 -7.63 0.10
N MET A 165 14.79 -7.64 0.63
CA MET A 165 14.03 -6.40 0.81
C MET A 165 14.67 -5.55 1.90
N PHE A 166 15.30 -6.18 2.90
CA PHE A 166 15.93 -5.50 4.02
C PHE A 166 17.09 -4.58 3.60
N PRO A 167 18.15 -5.04 2.88
CA PRO A 167 19.21 -4.16 2.40
C PRO A 167 18.69 -2.98 1.56
N CYS A 168 17.68 -3.22 0.71
CA CYS A 168 17.07 -2.17 -0.09
C CYS A 168 16.37 -1.10 0.78
N CYS A 169 15.73 -1.51 1.87
CA CYS A 169 15.10 -0.58 2.80
C CYS A 169 16.14 0.31 3.51
N LEU A 170 17.29 -0.25 3.91
CA LEU A 170 18.38 0.52 4.52
C LEU A 170 18.93 1.57 3.54
N CYS A 171 19.22 1.19 2.29
CA CYS A 171 19.67 2.14 1.28
C CYS A 171 18.65 3.28 1.04
N CYS A 172 17.35 2.98 1.09
CA CYS A 172 16.32 4.01 0.96
C CYS A 172 16.33 5.00 2.14
N MET A 173 16.59 4.51 3.36
CA MET A 173 16.64 5.33 4.57
C MET A 173 17.83 6.28 4.56
N GLU A 174 18.97 5.87 4.01
CA GLU A 174 20.16 6.71 3.84
C GLU A 174 19.97 7.83 2.80
N ILE A 175 19.17 7.57 1.75
CA ILE A 175 18.96 8.50 0.64
C ILE A 175 17.83 9.50 0.93
N GLY A 176 16.86 9.16 1.79
CA GLY A 176 15.64 9.94 2.01
C GLY A 176 15.84 11.24 2.80
N THR A 177 15.29 12.35 2.30
CA THR A 177 15.50 13.69 2.88
C THR A 177 14.44 14.13 3.91
N THR A 178 13.30 13.45 4.00
CA THR A 178 12.19 13.85 4.89
C THR A 178 11.47 12.63 5.47
N LEU A 179 11.60 12.41 6.78
CA LEU A 179 10.84 11.40 7.53
C LEU A 179 10.12 12.10 8.69
N SER A 180 8.83 11.84 8.86
CA SER A 180 8.09 12.33 10.04
C SER A 180 8.50 11.53 11.30
N LYS A 181 8.21 12.07 12.50
CA LYS A 181 8.55 11.43 13.79
C LYS A 181 7.96 10.02 13.96
N THR A 182 6.78 9.77 13.41
CA THR A 182 6.10 8.46 13.50
C THR A 182 6.63 7.46 12.48
N ASP A 183 7.14 7.95 11.35
CA ASP A 183 7.73 7.11 10.32
C ASP A 183 9.17 6.73 10.67
N THR A 184 9.89 7.63 11.35
CA THR A 184 11.21 7.33 11.94
C THR A 184 11.11 6.25 13.01
N SER A 185 10.09 6.23 13.89
CA SER A 185 9.99 5.19 14.93
C SER A 185 9.81 3.78 14.37
N ARG A 186 8.97 3.62 13.33
CA ARG A 186 8.78 2.33 12.63
C ARG A 186 10.04 1.87 11.90
N LEU A 187 10.74 2.79 11.26
CA LEU A 187 11.98 2.48 10.53
C LEU A 187 13.16 2.23 11.46
N VAL A 188 13.25 2.93 12.59
CA VAL A 188 14.21 2.66 13.67
C VAL A 188 13.96 1.28 14.28
N ARG A 189 12.69 0.87 14.44
CA ARG A 189 12.36 -0.49 14.91
C ARG A 189 12.77 -1.56 13.89
N LEU A 190 12.53 -1.33 12.60
CA LEU A 190 13.02 -2.20 11.51
C LEU A 190 14.55 -2.35 11.58
N HIS A 191 15.28 -1.25 11.78
CA HIS A 191 16.72 -1.27 11.96
C HIS A 191 17.14 -2.06 13.22
N SER A 192 16.53 -1.79 14.37
CA SER A 192 16.84 -2.43 15.66
C SER A 192 16.61 -3.94 15.66
N MET A 193 15.48 -4.41 15.11
CA MET A 193 15.15 -5.85 15.06
C MET A 193 16.14 -6.65 14.23
N VAL A 194 16.68 -6.07 13.16
CA VAL A 194 17.59 -6.79 12.27
C VAL A 194 19.03 -6.75 12.76
N VAL A 195 19.49 -5.63 13.32
CA VAL A 195 20.80 -5.58 14.00
C VAL A 195 20.85 -6.59 15.16
N GLY A 196 19.76 -6.70 15.94
CA GLY A 196 19.68 -7.67 17.02
C GLY A 196 19.73 -9.14 16.57
N ARG A 197 19.21 -9.48 15.38
CA ARG A 197 19.26 -10.85 14.81
C ARG A 197 20.59 -11.17 14.12
N LEU A 198 21.23 -10.18 13.49
CA LEU A 198 22.56 -10.33 12.86
C LEU A 198 23.70 -10.45 13.89
N GLN A 199 23.51 -10.00 15.13
CA GLN A 199 24.47 -10.23 16.22
C GLN A 199 24.30 -11.59 16.93
N ILE A 200 23.24 -12.34 16.62
CA ILE A 200 22.94 -13.66 17.22
C ILE A 200 23.28 -14.80 16.24
N CYS A 201 23.59 -14.48 14.99
CA CYS A 201 24.15 -15.42 14.01
C CYS A 201 25.66 -15.19 13.88
#